data_AF-X1SGU4-F1
#
_entry.id   AF-X1SGU4-F1
#
_cell.length_a   1.000
_cell.length_b   1.000
_cell.length_c   1.000
_cell.angle_alpha   90.00
_cell.angle_beta   90.00
_cell.angle_gamma   90.00
#
_symmetry.space_group_name_H-M   'P 1'
#
loop_
_entity.id
_entity.type
_entity.pdbx_description
1 polymer ?
#
loop_
_entity_poly.entity_id
_entity_poly.type
_entity_poly.pdbx_seq_one_letter_code
_entity_poly.pdbx_strand_id
1 'polypeptide(L)'
;VNCVAKRQSVSVANVACRYILEQPMVGGIIVGARLGESEHIQDNLRLFQFSLDDRSLSEIGGALAKLQPIPGDCGDEYRKPPFLTASGDLSHHI
;
A
#
# COMPACT_ATOMS: atom_id res chain seq x y z
N VAL A 1 -3.93 5.27 9.64
CA VAL A 1 -4.72 5.16 8.37
C VAL A 1 -6.19 4.76 8.54
N ASN A 2 -6.58 3.93 9.52
CA ASN A 2 -8.01 3.59 9.74
C ASN A 2 -8.92 4.83 10.00
N CYS A 3 -8.39 5.86 10.67
CA CYS A 3 -9.07 7.14 10.85
C CYS A 3 -9.43 7.82 9.52
N VAL A 4 -8.50 7.80 8.54
CA VAL A 4 -8.71 8.34 7.19
C VAL A 4 -9.82 7.57 6.49
N ALA A 5 -9.75 6.23 6.50
CA ALA A 5 -10.74 5.36 5.89
C ALA A 5 -12.15 5.63 6.43
N LYS A 6 -12.30 5.72 7.75
CA LYS A 6 -13.57 6.06 8.40
C LYS A 6 -14.10 7.44 8.01
N ARG A 7 -13.23 8.46 7.98
CA ARG A 7 -13.62 9.85 7.62
C ARG A 7 -14.11 9.95 6.18
N GLN A 8 -13.46 9.24 5.26
CA GLN A 8 -13.77 9.20 3.84
C GLN A 8 -14.88 8.17 3.51
N SER A 9 -15.37 7.41 4.50
CA SER A 9 -16.30 6.29 4.32
C SER A 9 -15.84 5.24 3.29
N VAL A 10 -14.53 5.00 3.18
CA VAL A 10 -13.93 4.01 2.27
C VAL A 10 -13.18 2.92 3.04
N SER A 11 -12.80 1.83 2.36
CA SER A 11 -11.96 0.78 2.94
C SER A 11 -10.52 1.26 3.15
N VAL A 12 -9.80 0.64 4.10
CA VAL A 12 -8.36 0.89 4.29
C VAL A 12 -7.57 0.50 3.03
N ALA A 13 -8.03 -0.54 2.31
CA ALA A 13 -7.46 -0.94 1.04
C ALA A 13 -7.53 0.18 0.00
N ASN A 14 -8.69 0.84 -0.15
CA ASN A 14 -8.84 1.99 -1.04
C ASN A 14 -7.95 3.17 -0.64
N VAL A 15 -7.81 3.48 0.66
CA VAL A 15 -6.89 4.54 1.11
C VAL A 15 -5.44 4.23 0.70
N ALA A 16 -4.99 3.00 0.91
CA ALA A 16 -3.64 2.57 0.53
C ALA A 16 -3.43 2.60 -0.98
N CYS A 17 -4.38 2.06 -1.74
CA CYS A 17 -4.36 2.05 -3.20
C CYS A 17 -4.32 3.48 -3.77
N ARG A 18 -5.14 4.38 -3.23
CA ARG A 18 -5.22 5.77 -3.69
C ARG A 18 -3.92 6.51 -3.43
N TYR A 19 -3.34 6.31 -2.25
CA TYR A 19 -2.06 6.90 -1.87
C TYR A 19 -0.93 6.48 -2.81
N ILE A 20 -0.86 5.20 -3.20
CA ILE A 20 0.15 4.70 -4.13
C ILE A 20 -0.10 5.20 -5.56
N LEU A 21 -1.36 5.21 -6.02
CA LEU A 21 -1.70 5.68 -7.35
C LEU A 21 -1.38 7.16 -7.57
N GLU A 22 -1.38 7.98 -6.51
CA GLU A 22 -1.05 9.41 -6.58
C GLU A 22 0.47 9.71 -6.51
N GLN A 23 1.35 8.70 -6.40
CA GLN A 23 2.79 8.94 -6.38
C GLN A 23 3.31 9.34 -7.78
N PRO A 24 4.26 10.28 -7.88
CA PRO A 24 4.70 10.84 -9.17
C PRO A 24 5.16 9.83 -10.23
N MET A 25 5.71 8.69 -9.79
CA MET A 25 6.28 7.66 -10.67
C MET A 25 5.36 6.45 -10.87
N VAL A 26 4.13 6.47 -10.34
CA VAL A 26 3.19 5.35 -10.42
C VAL A 26 2.21 5.57 -11.56
N GLY A 27 2.31 4.75 -12.61
CA GLY A 27 1.38 4.80 -13.75
C GLY A 27 0.09 3.99 -13.55
N GLY A 28 0.03 3.13 -12.54
CA GLY A 28 -1.13 2.30 -12.24
C GLY A 28 -0.91 1.35 -11.07
N ILE A 29 -2.00 0.79 -10.57
CA ILE A 29 -2.01 -0.24 -9.52
C ILE A 29 -2.74 -1.49 -10.03
N ILE A 30 -2.35 -2.66 -9.52
CA ILE A 30 -3.01 -3.93 -9.83
C ILE A 30 -3.61 -4.45 -8.53
N VAL A 31 -4.92 -4.69 -8.53
CA VAL A 31 -5.64 -5.26 -7.38
C VAL A 31 -6.13 -6.65 -7.75
N GLY A 32 -5.67 -7.65 -7.00
CA GLY A 32 -6.13 -9.02 -7.16
C GLY A 32 -7.55 -9.22 -6.60
N ALA A 33 -8.37 -10.01 -7.29
CA ALA A 33 -9.72 -10.36 -6.87
C ALA A 33 -9.96 -11.87 -7.02
N ARG A 34 -10.72 -12.48 -6.10
CA ARG A 34 -11.20 -13.86 -6.23
C ARG A 34 -12.64 -13.85 -6.68
N LEU A 35 -12.86 -14.00 -8.00
CA LEU A 35 -14.19 -13.94 -8.61
C LEU A 35 -15.13 -15.01 -8.00
N GLY A 36 -16.34 -14.60 -7.64
CA GLY A 36 -17.32 -15.48 -6.99
C GLY A 36 -17.11 -15.72 -5.49
N GLU A 37 -16.02 -15.22 -4.91
CA GLU A 37 -15.73 -15.32 -3.47
C GLU A 37 -15.53 -13.90 -2.89
N SER A 38 -14.29 -13.43 -2.83
CA SER A 38 -13.90 -12.12 -2.32
C SER A 38 -13.40 -11.22 -3.45
N GLU A 39 -14.30 -10.82 -4.33
CA GLU A 39 -13.94 -10.04 -5.51
C GLU A 39 -13.87 -8.52 -5.27
N HIS A 40 -14.62 -7.99 -4.29
CA HIS A 40 -14.61 -6.58 -3.86
C HIS A 40 -14.65 -5.53 -4.99
N ILE A 41 -15.18 -5.89 -6.17
CA ILE A 41 -15.08 -5.07 -7.39
C ILE A 41 -15.68 -3.68 -7.17
N GLN A 42 -16.90 -3.63 -6.60
CA GLN A 42 -17.57 -2.36 -6.33
C GLN A 42 -16.84 -1.52 -5.28
N ASP A 43 -16.23 -2.15 -4.28
CA ASP A 43 -15.43 -1.41 -3.30
C ASP A 43 -14.18 -0.82 -3.96
N ASN A 44 -13.45 -1.63 -4.74
CA ASN A 44 -12.23 -1.21 -5.44
C ASN A 44 -12.49 -0.04 -6.41
N LEU A 45 -13.67 0.02 -7.05
CA LEU A 45 -14.03 1.14 -7.93
C LEU A 45 -14.22 2.47 -7.17
N ARG A 46 -14.48 2.44 -5.86
CA ARG A 46 -14.58 3.66 -5.05
C ARG A 46 -13.26 4.40 -4.93
N LEU A 47 -12.13 3.80 -5.30
CA LEU A 47 -10.82 4.45 -5.45
C LEU A 47 -10.89 5.79 -6.21
N PHE A 48 -11.77 5.87 -7.21
CA PHE A 48 -11.93 7.04 -8.07
C PHE A 48 -12.95 8.05 -7.56
N GLN A 49 -13.58 7.80 -6.41
CA GLN A 49 -14.70 8.59 -5.87
C GLN A 49 -14.31 9.45 -4.66
N PHE A 50 -13.03 9.48 -4.28
CA PHE A 50 -12.51 10.33 -3.21
C PHE A 50 -11.08 10.81 -3.52
N SER A 51 -10.60 11.77 -2.74
CA SER A 51 -9.23 12.30 -2.78
C SER A 51 -8.62 12.34 -1.39
N LEU A 52 -7.29 12.28 -1.31
CA LEU A 52 -6.56 12.44 -0.05
C LEU A 52 -6.23 13.92 0.14
N ASP A 53 -6.85 14.54 1.14
CA ASP A 53 -6.52 15.91 1.55
C ASP A 53 -5.20 15.96 2.35
N ASP A 54 -4.65 17.16 2.55
CA ASP A 54 -3.39 17.38 3.27
C ASP A 54 -3.38 16.74 4.66
N ARG A 55 -4.54 16.77 5.34
CA ARG A 55 -4.71 16.10 6.63
C ARG A 55 -4.55 14.60 6.51
N SER A 56 -5.19 13.98 5.52
CA SER A 56 -5.08 12.54 5.28
C SER A 56 -3.66 12.16 4.88
N LEU A 57 -2.99 12.97 4.05
CA LEU A 57 -1.58 12.77 3.68
C LEU A 57 -0.67 12.86 4.91
N SER A 58 -0.88 13.82 5.81
CA SER A 58 -0.14 13.94 7.07
C SER A 58 -0.37 12.72 7.98
N GLU A 59 -1.63 12.28 8.14
CA GLU A 59 -1.98 11.09 8.94
C GLU A 59 -1.40 9.79 8.36
N ILE A 60 -1.29 9.67 7.04
CA ILE A 60 -0.62 8.56 6.35
C ILE A 60 0.89 8.64 6.55
N GLY A 61 1.50 9.81 6.33
CA GLY A 61 2.93 10.03 6.51
C GLY A 61 3.39 9.72 7.94
N GLY A 62 2.62 10.12 8.95
CA GLY A 62 2.89 9.79 10.35
C GLY A 62 2.77 8.29 10.68
N ALA A 63 1.99 7.52 9.89
CA ALA A 63 1.95 6.06 10.01
C ALA A 63 3.17 5.42 9.31
N LEU A 64 3.51 5.88 8.10
CA LEU A 64 4.68 5.39 7.35
C LEU A 64 5.99 5.62 8.10
N ALA A 65 6.13 6.75 8.80
CA ALA A 65 7.31 7.07 9.61
C ALA A 65 7.58 6.09 10.77
N LYS A 66 6.61 5.24 11.12
CA LYS A 66 6.77 4.18 12.14
C LYS A 66 7.23 2.85 11.56
N LEU A 67 7.26 2.73 10.23
CA LEU A 67 7.68 1.51 9.54
C LEU A 67 9.21 1.52 9.38
N GLN A 68 9.80 0.33 9.35
CA GLN A 68 11.19 0.15 9.00
C GLN A 68 11.30 -0.07 7.48
N PRO A 69 11.98 0.80 6.73
CA PRO A 69 12.16 0.59 5.30
C PRO A 69 13.07 -0.61 5.05
N ILE A 70 12.76 -1.38 4.00
CA ILE A 70 13.68 -2.38 3.48
C ILE A 70 14.82 -1.64 2.77
N PRO A 71 16.10 -1.98 3.03
CA PRO A 71 17.23 -1.34 2.37
C PRO A 71 17.27 -1.65 0.88
N GLY A 72 17.66 -0.68 0.06
CA GLY A 72 17.82 -0.84 -1.39
C GLY A 72 16.61 -0.35 -2.19
N ASP A 73 16.68 -0.53 -3.50
CA ASP A 73 15.57 -0.27 -4.41
C ASP A 73 14.65 -1.50 -4.53
N CYS A 74 13.45 -1.31 -5.08
CA CYS A 74 12.52 -2.40 -5.35
C CYS A 74 13.20 -3.50 -6.19
N GLY A 75 13.23 -4.70 -5.62
CA GLY A 75 13.87 -5.87 -6.17
C GLY A 75 15.35 -6.03 -5.81
N ASP A 76 15.98 -5.09 -5.10
CA ASP A 76 17.29 -5.32 -4.49
C ASP A 76 17.19 -6.42 -3.43
N GLU A 77 16.05 -6.52 -2.75
CA GLU A 77 15.75 -7.56 -1.77
C GLU A 77 15.78 -8.98 -2.35
N TYR A 78 15.76 -9.13 -3.68
CA TYR A 78 15.93 -10.41 -4.37
C TYR A 78 17.31 -10.57 -5.03
N ARG A 79 18.13 -9.50 -5.07
CA ARG A 79 19.39 -9.44 -5.83
C ARG A 79 20.63 -9.25 -4.98
N LYS A 80 20.50 -8.67 -3.77
CA LYS A 80 21.62 -8.36 -2.87
C LYS A 80 21.31 -8.76 -1.43
N PRO A 81 22.31 -9.21 -0.65
CA PRO A 81 22.14 -9.48 0.76
C PRO A 81 21.83 -8.21 1.58
N PRO A 82 21.04 -8.32 2.67
CA PRO A 82 20.28 -9.51 3.04
C PRO A 82 19.03 -9.68 2.15
N PHE A 83 18.76 -10.91 1.71
CA PHE A 83 17.63 -11.18 0.83
C PHE A 83 16.32 -11.28 1.62
N LEU A 84 15.23 -10.76 1.06
CA LEU A 84 13.89 -10.89 1.62
C LEU A 84 13.37 -12.31 1.40
N THR A 85 13.10 -13.00 2.49
CA THR A 85 12.55 -14.35 2.46
C THR A 85 11.04 -14.34 2.24
N ALA A 86 10.47 -15.51 1.91
CA ALA A 86 9.03 -15.68 1.82
C ALA A 86 8.30 -15.41 3.15
N SER A 87 8.99 -15.48 4.30
CA SER A 87 8.47 -15.09 5.62
C SER A 87 8.53 -13.59 5.91
N GLY A 88 9.14 -12.80 5.03
CA GLY A 88 9.26 -11.35 5.18
C GLY A 88 10.37 -10.92 6.15
N ASP A 89 11.29 -11.82 6.51
CA ASP A 89 12.49 -11.49 7.27
C ASP A 89 13.72 -11.39 6.34
N LEU A 90 14.76 -10.72 6.84
CA LEU A 90 16.04 -10.51 6.17
C LEU A 90 17.13 -11.44 6.72
N SER A 91 16.76 -12.57 7.34
CA SER A 91 17.67 -13.33 8.22
C SER A 91 18.33 -14.55 7.58
N HIS A 92 17.86 -15.00 6.42
CA HIS A 92 18.49 -16.12 5.72
C HIS A 92 19.57 -15.65 4.74
N HIS A 93 20.63 -16.46 4.63
CA HIS A 93 21.86 -16.32 3.85
C HIS A 93 23.11 -15.80 4.60
N ILE A 94 23.31 -16.26 5.84
CA ILE A 94 24.67 -16.55 6.35
C ILE A 94 25.06 -17.94 5.88
#